data_AF-A0A969MWB5-F1
#
_entry.id   AF-A0A969MWB5-F1
#
_cell.length_a   1.000
_cell.length_b   1.000
_cell.length_c   1.000
_cell.angle_alpha   90.00
_cell.angle_beta   90.00
_cell.angle_gamma   90.00
#
_symmetry.space_group_name_H-M   'P 1'
#
loop_
_entity.id
_entity.type
_entity.pdbx_description
1 polymer ?
#
loop_
_entity_poly.entity_id
_entity_poly.type
_entity_poly.pdbx_seq_one_letter_code
_entity_poly.pdbx_strand_id
1 'polypeptide(L)'
;MIMTLSYDSPGQVDWCNDQVSPLLGTDCVIRPDVSLSSLTSYRVGGPAEWYVAPNNLDDLRASLEWASSEGLRTTFLGSGSNLLISDQGLSGLVVGTRHLRYSHFDLGTGQVTVAAGESLPRLAWKVARLGWQGME
;
A
#
# COMPACT_ATOMS: atom_id res chain seq x y z
N MET A 1 49.08 -1.63 20.20
CA MET A 1 47.97 -2.09 19.35
C MET A 1 47.35 -0.83 18.77
N ILE A 2 47.59 -0.59 17.48
CA ILE A 2 47.36 0.70 16.84
C ILE A 2 45.89 0.76 16.44
N MET A 3 45.16 1.76 16.93
CA MET A 3 43.83 2.14 16.44
C MET A 3 43.95 2.71 15.04
N THR A 4 43.14 2.22 14.10
CA THR A 4 42.91 2.91 12.83
C THR A 4 41.41 3.09 12.68
N LEU A 5 40.94 4.31 12.97
CA LEU A 5 39.63 4.80 12.59
C LEU A 5 39.73 5.26 11.13
N SER A 6 39.06 4.59 10.22
CA SER A 6 38.89 5.05 8.84
C SER A 6 37.56 5.79 8.72
N TYR A 7 37.67 7.09 8.50
CA TYR A 7 36.62 8.00 8.08
C TYR A 7 36.51 7.91 6.55
N ASP A 8 35.34 7.62 6.01
CA ASP A 8 35.10 7.67 4.56
C ASP A 8 33.86 8.51 4.24
N SER A 9 33.95 9.23 3.13
CA SER A 9 33.22 10.48 2.81
C SER A 9 31.79 10.25 2.29
N PRO A 10 30.90 11.27 2.33
CA PRO A 10 29.51 11.13 1.87
C PRO A 10 29.44 11.28 0.35
N GLY A 11 29.20 10.19 -0.37
CA GLY A 11 29.00 10.25 -1.81
C GLY A 11 28.76 8.88 -2.42
N GLN A 12 27.62 8.77 -3.11
CA GLN A 12 27.25 7.73 -4.07
C GLN A 12 26.68 6.44 -3.49
N VAL A 13 25.36 6.48 -3.23
CA VAL A 13 24.54 5.28 -3.10
C VAL A 13 24.31 4.74 -4.51
N ASP A 14 25.01 3.67 -4.88
CA ASP A 14 24.72 2.90 -6.09
C ASP A 14 23.38 2.19 -5.89
N TRP A 15 22.31 2.76 -6.44
CA TRP A 15 20.99 2.14 -6.50
C TRP A 15 20.97 1.05 -7.58
N CYS A 16 21.59 -0.10 -7.29
CA CYS A 16 21.44 -1.27 -8.14
C CYS A 16 19.98 -1.75 -8.08
N ASN A 17 19.35 -1.85 -9.25
CA ASN A 17 17.90 -1.88 -9.50
C ASN A 17 17.21 -3.22 -9.15
N ASP A 18 17.63 -3.89 -8.07
CA ASP A 18 17.14 -5.21 -7.65
C ASP A 18 16.72 -5.26 -6.16
N GLN A 19 16.25 -4.14 -5.60
CA GLN A 19 15.79 -4.11 -4.20
C GLN A 19 14.34 -4.59 -4.05
N VAL A 20 14.15 -5.89 -4.26
CA VAL A 20 12.97 -6.62 -3.82
C VAL A 20 13.22 -7.07 -2.38
N SER A 21 12.95 -6.20 -1.41
CA SER A 21 13.16 -6.54 0.01
C SER A 21 11.90 -7.19 0.58
N PRO A 22 11.92 -8.48 0.95
CA PRO A 22 10.86 -9.04 1.78
C PRO A 22 10.89 -8.33 3.13
N LEU A 23 9.73 -7.86 3.58
CA LEU A 23 9.59 -7.29 4.91
C LEU A 23 9.85 -8.40 5.94
N LEU A 24 10.71 -8.12 6.93
CA LEU A 24 11.09 -9.09 7.96
C LEU A 24 9.84 -9.72 8.59
N GLY A 25 9.68 -11.03 8.43
CA GLY A 25 8.57 -11.80 9.01
C GLY A 25 7.28 -11.85 8.17
N THR A 26 7.28 -11.38 6.92
CA THR A 26 6.11 -11.48 6.02
C THR A 26 6.51 -11.88 4.59
N ASP A 27 5.56 -12.46 3.85
CA ASP A 27 5.70 -12.70 2.40
C ASP A 27 5.39 -11.44 1.57
N CYS A 28 5.19 -10.29 2.22
CA CYS A 28 4.87 -9.04 1.56
C CYS A 28 6.14 -8.40 1.00
N VAL A 29 6.07 -8.03 -0.28
CA VAL A 29 7.21 -7.56 -1.06
C VAL A 29 7.00 -6.09 -1.43
N ILE A 30 7.98 -5.27 -1.08
CA ILE A 30 8.09 -3.88 -1.55
C ILE A 30 8.83 -3.87 -2.89
N ARG A 31 8.29 -3.13 -3.86
CA ARG A 31 8.83 -3.06 -5.23
C ARG A 31 9.14 -1.61 -5.60
N PRO A 32 10.33 -1.32 -6.15
CA PRO A 32 10.61 -0.01 -6.71
C PRO A 32 9.94 0.19 -8.07
N ASP A 33 9.81 1.45 -8.49
CA ASP A 33 9.50 1.86 -9.87
C ASP A 33 8.23 1.23 -10.48
N VAL A 34 7.18 1.04 -9.66
CA VAL A 34 5.92 0.43 -10.13
C VAL A 34 5.05 1.48 -10.83
N SER A 35 4.73 1.25 -12.10
CA SER A 35 3.84 2.14 -12.87
C SER A 35 2.42 2.18 -12.29
N LEU A 36 2.00 3.36 -11.82
CA LEU A 36 0.69 3.58 -11.20
C LEU A 36 -0.45 3.62 -12.23
N SER A 37 -0.16 3.89 -13.51
CA SER A 37 -1.14 3.80 -14.60
C SER A 37 -1.85 2.44 -14.66
N SER A 38 -1.13 1.35 -14.34
CA SER A 38 -1.71 -0.01 -14.31
C SER A 38 -2.67 -0.24 -13.15
N LEU A 39 -2.70 0.69 -12.18
CA LEU A 39 -3.45 0.60 -10.93
C LEU A 39 -4.58 1.65 -10.83
N THR A 40 -4.73 2.52 -11.84
CA THR A 40 -5.78 3.54 -11.88
C THR A 40 -6.77 3.27 -13.02
N SER A 41 -8.04 3.66 -12.83
CA SER A 41 -9.08 3.44 -13.85
C SER A 41 -8.89 4.32 -15.09
N TYR A 42 -8.34 5.52 -14.91
CA TYR A 42 -7.99 6.41 -16.02
C TYR A 42 -6.71 6.02 -16.75
N ARG A 43 -5.98 5.01 -16.25
CA ARG A 43 -4.73 4.52 -16.84
C ARG A 43 -3.67 5.62 -17.03
N VAL A 44 -3.63 6.55 -16.08
CA VAL A 44 -2.62 7.62 -15.99
C VAL A 44 -1.85 7.48 -14.68
N GLY A 45 -0.62 8.00 -14.67
CA GLY A 45 0.25 7.96 -13.50
C GLY A 45 1.61 7.35 -13.82
N GLY A 46 2.65 8.11 -13.46
CA GLY A 46 4.04 7.69 -13.51
C GLY A 46 4.38 6.63 -12.46
N PRO A 47 5.68 6.35 -12.26
CA PRO A 47 6.12 5.34 -11.31
C PRO A 47 5.91 5.78 -9.85
N ALA A 48 5.60 4.82 -8.99
CA ALA A 48 5.84 4.98 -7.56
C ALA A 48 7.32 4.72 -7.28
N GLU A 49 7.95 5.56 -6.46
CA GLU A 49 9.30 5.32 -5.96
C GLU A 49 9.36 3.94 -5.28
N TRP A 50 8.40 3.67 -4.38
CA TRP A 50 8.17 2.35 -3.81
C TRP A 50 6.69 2.00 -3.80
N TYR A 51 6.37 0.72 -4.02
CA TYR A 51 5.02 0.20 -3.99
C TYR A 51 4.93 -1.10 -3.19
N VAL A 52 3.88 -1.21 -2.38
CA VAL A 52 3.55 -2.43 -1.64
C VAL A 52 2.04 -2.68 -1.67
N ALA A 53 1.63 -3.95 -1.63
CA ALA A 53 0.23 -4.34 -1.59
C ALA A 53 0.00 -5.39 -0.49
N PRO A 54 -0.18 -4.97 0.77
CA PRO A 54 -0.34 -5.85 1.91
C PRO A 54 -1.64 -6.66 1.83
N ASN A 55 -1.60 -7.92 2.27
CA ASN A 55 -2.78 -8.80 2.29
C ASN A 55 -3.47 -8.83 3.66
N ASN A 56 -2.76 -8.41 4.72
CA ASN A 56 -3.26 -8.40 6.09
C ASN A 56 -2.69 -7.20 6.86
N LEU A 57 -3.10 -7.04 8.13
CA LEU A 57 -2.69 -5.92 8.97
C LEU A 57 -1.22 -5.99 9.41
N ASP A 58 -0.63 -7.18 9.51
CA ASP A 58 0.77 -7.34 9.90
C ASP A 58 1.70 -6.95 8.73
N ASP A 59 1.37 -7.34 7.49
CA ASP A 59 2.03 -6.86 6.28
C ASP A 59 1.98 -5.33 6.19
N LEU A 60 0.82 -4.74 6.47
CA LEU A 60 0.64 -3.29 6.46
C LEU A 60 1.49 -2.62 7.55
N ARG A 61 1.49 -3.16 8.77
CA ARG A 61 2.29 -2.64 9.88
C ARG A 61 3.77 -2.68 9.52
N ALA A 62 4.28 -3.82 9.07
CA ALA A 62 5.68 -3.97 8.67
C ALA A 62 6.07 -3.01 7.53
N SER A 63 5.17 -2.80 6.57
CA SER A 63 5.38 -1.85 5.46
C SER A 63 5.54 -0.41 5.95
N LEU A 64 4.69 0.00 6.91
CA LEU A 64 4.71 1.35 7.47
C LEU A 64 5.91 1.57 8.38
N GLU A 65 6.31 0.56 9.15
CA GLU A 65 7.51 0.60 9.98
C GLU A 65 8.77 0.75 9.12
N TRP A 66 8.86 0.00 8.03
CA TRP A 66 9.95 0.15 7.05
C TRP A 66 9.96 1.54 6.41
N ALA A 67 8.82 2.05 5.94
CA ALA A 67 8.76 3.40 5.38
C ALA A 67 9.19 4.46 6.39
N SER A 68 8.81 4.28 7.67
CA SER A 68 9.22 5.16 8.75
C SER A 68 10.73 5.09 9.03
N SER A 69 11.35 3.91 8.98
CA SER A 69 12.80 3.78 9.19
C SER A 69 13.62 4.41 8.08
N GLU A 70 13.09 4.38 6.84
CA GLU A 70 13.70 5.01 5.67
C GLU A 70 13.35 6.51 5.54
N GLY A 71 12.51 7.05 6.43
CA GLY A 71 12.07 8.46 6.37
C GLY A 71 11.16 8.80 5.19
N LEU A 72 10.49 7.80 4.61
CA LEU A 72 9.64 7.94 3.42
C LEU A 72 8.24 8.43 3.79
N ARG A 73 7.69 9.33 2.95
CA ARG A 73 6.27 9.66 3.01
C ARG A 73 5.46 8.48 2.50
N THR A 74 4.29 8.24 3.11
CA THR A 74 3.38 7.17 2.68
C THR A 74 2.11 7.73 2.05
N THR A 75 1.71 7.17 0.92
CA THR A 75 0.45 7.47 0.22
C THR A 75 -0.38 6.21 0.07
N PHE A 76 -1.66 6.25 0.43
CA PHE A 76 -2.57 5.11 0.25
C PHE A 76 -3.27 5.15 -1.11
N LEU A 77 -3.26 4.01 -1.80
CA LEU A 77 -3.93 3.81 -3.08
C LEU A 77 -5.04 2.77 -2.93
N GLY A 78 -6.29 3.21 -3.10
CA GLY A 78 -7.46 2.32 -3.15
C GLY A 78 -7.56 1.56 -4.47
N SER A 79 -8.76 1.53 -5.06
CA SER A 79 -9.00 0.97 -6.41
C SER A 79 -8.51 1.86 -7.55
N GLY A 80 -8.10 3.10 -7.26
CA GLY A 80 -7.68 4.07 -8.28
C GLY A 80 -8.80 4.55 -9.20
N SER A 81 -10.07 4.46 -8.77
CA SER A 81 -11.23 4.84 -9.61
C SER A 81 -11.51 6.33 -9.69
N ASN A 82 -10.86 7.15 -8.86
CA ASN A 82 -11.04 8.60 -8.81
C ASN A 82 -9.71 9.33 -8.61
N LEU A 83 -8.66 8.91 -9.32
CA LEU A 83 -7.32 9.50 -9.19
C LEU A 83 -6.75 9.86 -10.56
N LEU A 84 -6.19 11.06 -10.65
CA LEU A 84 -5.36 11.53 -11.74
C LEU A 84 -3.95 11.73 -11.19
N ILE A 85 -3.08 10.76 -11.42
CA ILE A 85 -1.70 10.77 -10.94
C ILE A 85 -0.82 11.36 -12.05
N SER A 86 0.08 12.27 -11.69
CA SER A 86 1.03 12.88 -12.62
C SER A 86 1.92 11.81 -13.27
N ASP A 87 2.32 12.03 -14.53
CA ASP A 87 3.31 11.18 -15.21
C ASP A 87 4.70 11.24 -14.56
N GLN A 88 4.95 12.26 -13.72
CA GLN A 88 6.15 12.32 -12.87
C GLN A 88 6.15 11.28 -11.73
N GLY A 89 5.00 10.63 -11.47
CA GLY A 89 4.90 9.61 -10.44
C GLY A 89 4.67 10.15 -9.03
N LEU A 90 4.94 9.30 -8.04
CA LEU A 90 4.82 9.62 -6.61
C LEU A 90 6.11 9.24 -5.87
N SER A 91 6.62 10.16 -5.05
CA SER A 91 7.74 9.90 -4.14
C SER A 91 7.29 9.21 -2.84
N GLY A 92 8.20 8.46 -2.24
CA GLY A 92 7.96 7.64 -1.05
C GLY A 92 7.23 6.33 -1.33
N LEU A 93 6.58 5.80 -0.30
CA LEU A 93 5.88 4.51 -0.35
C LEU A 93 4.41 4.69 -0.75
N VAL A 94 3.99 4.02 -1.82
CA VAL A 94 2.60 3.84 -2.19
C VAL A 94 2.08 2.50 -1.67
N VAL A 95 1.05 2.55 -0.82
CA VAL A 95 0.43 1.36 -0.22
C VAL A 95 -0.90 1.07 -0.91
N GLY A 96 -0.96 -0.01 -1.69
CA GLY A 96 -2.17 -0.50 -2.32
C GLY A 96 -3.07 -1.26 -1.34
N THR A 97 -4.25 -0.73 -1.02
CA THR A 97 -5.18 -1.38 -0.07
C THR A 97 -6.05 -2.46 -0.69
N ARG A 98 -5.98 -2.65 -2.02
CA ARG A 98 -6.90 -3.51 -2.79
C ARG A 98 -6.98 -4.97 -2.35
N HIS A 99 -5.98 -5.46 -1.61
CA HIS A 99 -5.92 -6.83 -1.09
C HIS A 99 -6.35 -6.93 0.37
N LEU A 100 -6.43 -5.82 1.10
CA LEU A 100 -6.97 -5.75 2.45
C LEU A 100 -8.49 -5.89 2.40
N ARG A 101 -8.97 -7.14 2.44
CA ARG A 101 -10.39 -7.47 2.29
C ARG A 101 -10.88 -8.32 3.45
N TYR A 102 -11.70 -7.72 4.30
CA TYR A 102 -12.50 -8.42 5.30
C TYR A 102 -13.78 -7.64 5.57
N SER A 103 -14.79 -8.34 6.04
CA SER A 103 -16.08 -7.75 6.42
C SER A 103 -16.66 -8.53 7.60
N HIS A 104 -17.10 -7.81 8.63
CA HIS A 104 -17.78 -8.37 9.80
C HIS A 104 -19.18 -7.75 9.90
N PHE A 105 -20.19 -8.59 10.03
CA PHE A 105 -21.60 -8.19 10.12
C PHE A 105 -22.13 -8.56 11.49
N ASP A 106 -22.56 -7.55 12.24
CA ASP A 106 -23.25 -7.76 13.51
C ASP A 106 -24.77 -7.73 13.26
N LEU A 107 -25.37 -8.90 13.25
CA LEU A 107 -26.80 -9.07 13.00
C LEU A 107 -27.69 -8.57 14.14
N GLY A 108 -27.15 -8.42 15.35
CA GLY A 108 -27.89 -7.90 16.50
C GLY A 108 -28.03 -6.38 16.48
N THR A 109 -27.01 -5.68 15.96
CA THR A 109 -26.97 -4.21 15.93
C THR A 109 -27.28 -3.61 14.57
N GLY A 110 -27.17 -4.39 13.48
CA GLY A 110 -27.26 -3.87 12.12
C GLY A 110 -25.99 -3.16 11.65
N GLN A 111 -24.86 -3.36 12.33
CA GLN A 111 -23.58 -2.74 11.99
C GLN A 111 -22.75 -3.64 11.08
N VAL A 112 -22.08 -3.04 10.10
CA VAL A 112 -21.06 -3.70 9.28
C VAL A 112 -19.72 -2.97 9.41
N THR A 113 -18.65 -3.72 9.68
CA THR A 113 -17.27 -3.23 9.66
C THR A 113 -16.54 -3.85 8.48
N VAL A 114 -15.91 -3.04 7.63
CA VAL A 114 -15.19 -3.51 6.45
C VAL A 114 -13.78 -2.94 6.36
N ALA A 115 -12.90 -3.70 5.71
CA ALA A 115 -11.57 -3.25 5.38
C ALA A 115 -11.59 -2.18 4.27
N ALA A 116 -10.54 -1.34 4.25
CA ALA A 116 -10.40 -0.27 3.26
C ALA A 116 -10.29 -0.75 1.80
N GLY A 117 -9.91 -2.02 1.58
CA GLY A 117 -9.87 -2.61 0.25
C GLY A 117 -11.20 -3.16 -0.24
N GLU A 118 -12.26 -3.19 0.59
CA GLU A 118 -13.52 -3.79 0.16
C GLU A 118 -14.25 -3.02 -0.93
N SER A 119 -14.80 -3.79 -1.86
CA SER A 119 -15.55 -3.23 -2.98
C SER A 119 -16.89 -2.71 -2.46
N LEU A 120 -17.09 -1.39 -2.54
CA LEU A 120 -18.37 -0.74 -2.20
C LEU A 120 -19.56 -1.37 -2.95
N PRO A 121 -19.51 -1.58 -4.28
CA PRO A 121 -20.61 -2.26 -4.99
C PRO A 121 -20.89 -3.67 -4.47
N ARG A 122 -19.84 -4.44 -4.13
CA ARG A 122 -20.01 -5.79 -3.57
C ARG A 122 -20.62 -5.74 -2.16
N LEU A 123 -20.22 -4.75 -1.36
CA LEU A 123 -20.76 -4.53 -0.02
C LEU A 123 -22.25 -4.17 -0.08
N ALA A 124 -22.64 -3.23 -0.93
CA ALA A 124 -24.04 -2.84 -1.17
C ALA A 124 -24.91 -4.06 -1.53
N TRP A 125 -24.41 -4.92 -2.43
CA TRP A 125 -25.10 -6.17 -2.78
C TRP A 125 -25.24 -7.15 -1.61
N LYS A 126 -24.21 -7.26 -0.73
CA LYS A 126 -24.26 -8.13 0.45
C LYS A 126 -25.30 -7.63 1.46
N VAL A 127 -25.31 -6.34 1.78
CA VAL A 127 -26.26 -5.77 2.76
C VAL A 127 -27.69 -5.83 2.24
N ALA A 128 -27.93 -5.57 0.95
CA ALA A 128 -29.27 -5.67 0.36
C ALA A 128 -29.86 -7.10 0.47
N ARG A 129 -29.02 -8.14 0.30
CA ARG A 129 -29.44 -9.55 0.50
C ARG A 129 -29.81 -9.89 1.93
N LEU A 130 -29.29 -9.15 2.90
CA LEU A 130 -29.66 -9.28 4.31
C LEU A 130 -30.94 -8.50 4.65
N GLY A 131 -31.53 -7.80 3.68
CA GLY A 131 -32.67 -6.91 3.89
C GLY A 131 -32.29 -5.59 4.57
N TRP A 132 -31.01 -5.28 4.66
CA TRP A 132 -30.52 -4.04 5.27
C TRP A 132 -30.58 -2.89 4.26
N GLN A 133 -30.79 -1.67 4.77
CA GLN A 133 -30.92 -0.43 4.00
C GLN A 133 -29.85 0.59 4.44
N GLY A 134 -29.65 1.65 3.66
CA GLY A 134 -28.67 2.72 3.87
C GLY A 134 -27.41 2.64 3.01
N MET A 135 -27.35 1.71 2.04
CA MET A 135 -26.23 1.59 1.07
C MET A 135 -26.71 1.54 -0.39
N GLU A 136 -28.00 1.80 -0.61
CA GLU A 136 -28.67 1.99 -1.91
C GLU A 136 -28.40 3.34 -2.57
#